data_AF-A0A2I0FS05-F1
#
_entry.id   AF-A0A2I0FS05-F1
#
_cell.length_a   1.000
_cell.length_b   1.000
_cell.length_c   1.000
_cell.angle_alpha   90.00
_cell.angle_beta   90.00
_cell.angle_gamma   90.00
#
_symmetry.space_group_name_H-M   'P 1'
#
loop_
_entity.id
_entity.type
_entity.pdbx_description
1 polymer ?
#
loop_
_entity_poly.entity_id
_entity_poly.type
_entity_poly.pdbx_seq_one_letter_code
_entity_poly.pdbx_strand_id
1 'polypeptide(L)'
;MSNHHTINGKENLGEVSTMLSTQNKEEAIEGIRRMFVDVVQRNHIVDEKQTPAKRAAFIKQHGSAYGTFQVDEQLASQYQVGIFQPGASYEAWVRYSSDVPDEKPDKNTTVGLGIKLFGVPGEKMLEEDVHSSTLDFILQNTEVFFAADAEEMYAFKSAALAGELPAFLETHPETAAILKAMEERTVESVLTEPLWSCVPYQFGEGNYCKFKVDSASVADPMNPVDQDAANYLGRDLKERLSQGEVRLNFYVQLRNNPETQSIESARSLWKEDEAVPVKVATLILPQQTVEARGQGAYGETLSYNIWRTLPEMIPLGSIAEARKVVYRSSAQTRRDTNGQSTGEPVRPRPAKAPEPPYQPTFERPWSPDKDHFIEDFARFPETTIRPGEVYDTSRLKISNTMYSSLTYRIGKSTSITRGNAFQLKNEYEQVVGCEFIFNQPLKQLALNISAKLQGEKPITLSVHDQSSTMTSAPFQYVSNESKELVFVPDKGQAIRSLKFFGSGVSLLEIDDFTMEEQ
;
A
#
# COMPACT_ATOMS: atom_id res chain seq x y z
N MET A 1 31.73 12.29 -57.28
CA MET A 1 32.46 12.08 -56.03
C MET A 1 31.70 11.01 -55.25
N SER A 2 32.02 9.74 -55.52
CA SER A 2 31.46 8.62 -54.77
C SER A 2 32.41 8.30 -53.62
N ASN A 3 31.97 8.53 -52.39
CA ASN A 3 32.70 8.08 -51.21
C ASN A 3 32.40 6.59 -51.00
N HIS A 4 33.34 5.74 -51.40
CA HIS A 4 33.48 4.41 -50.83
C HIS A 4 34.14 4.56 -49.46
N HIS A 5 33.37 4.33 -48.39
CA HIS A 5 33.94 3.98 -47.09
C HIS A 5 34.02 2.47 -47.01
N THR A 6 35.25 1.98 -47.21
CA THR A 6 35.65 0.61 -46.93
C THR A 6 35.58 0.41 -45.41
N ILE A 7 34.60 -0.35 -44.94
CA ILE A 7 34.46 -0.72 -43.53
C ILE A 7 35.49 -1.82 -43.24
N ASN A 8 36.41 -1.56 -42.30
CA ASN A 8 37.36 -2.53 -41.79
C ASN A 8 36.62 -3.70 -41.13
N GLY A 9 36.70 -4.89 -41.74
CA GLY A 9 35.84 -6.05 -41.47
C GLY A 9 36.19 -6.93 -40.27
N LYS A 10 36.75 -6.40 -39.18
CA LYS A 10 36.98 -7.19 -37.94
C LYS A 10 36.47 -6.56 -36.66
N GLU A 11 36.44 -5.22 -36.54
CA GLU A 11 35.88 -4.55 -35.36
C GLU A 11 34.34 -4.50 -35.38
N ASN A 12 33.71 -4.63 -36.56
CA ASN A 12 32.26 -4.44 -36.73
C ASN A 12 31.44 -5.75 -36.62
N LEU A 13 32.07 -6.93 -36.71
CA LEU A 13 31.35 -8.22 -36.66
C LEU A 13 30.86 -8.57 -35.25
N GLY A 14 31.63 -8.17 -34.21
CA GLY A 14 31.24 -8.37 -32.82
C GLY A 14 30.05 -7.50 -32.42
N GLU A 15 30.05 -6.22 -32.81
CA GLU A 15 28.93 -5.30 -32.56
C GLU A 15 27.67 -5.71 -33.34
N VAL A 16 27.81 -6.10 -34.61
CA VAL A 16 26.67 -6.57 -35.42
C VAL A 16 26.11 -7.90 -34.90
N SER A 17 26.96 -8.86 -34.50
CA SER A 17 26.51 -10.11 -33.88
C SER A 17 25.80 -9.87 -32.53
N THR A 18 26.30 -8.92 -31.74
CA THR A 18 25.70 -8.58 -30.43
C THR A 18 24.38 -7.84 -30.60
N MET A 19 24.29 -6.95 -31.60
CA MET A 19 23.02 -6.27 -31.94
C MET A 19 21.99 -7.27 -32.46
N LEU A 20 22.38 -8.19 -33.35
CA LEU A 20 21.47 -9.23 -33.87
C LEU A 20 21.02 -10.20 -32.77
N SER A 21 21.92 -10.64 -31.89
CA SER A 21 21.54 -11.50 -30.75
C SER A 21 20.63 -10.77 -29.75
N THR A 22 20.89 -9.47 -29.51
CA THR A 22 20.02 -8.63 -28.68
C THR A 22 18.64 -8.47 -29.30
N GLN A 23 18.57 -8.23 -30.61
CA GLN A 23 17.31 -8.13 -31.34
C GLN A 23 16.52 -9.44 -31.30
N ASN A 24 17.16 -10.59 -31.56
CA ASN A 24 16.52 -11.91 -31.46
C ASN A 24 15.99 -12.18 -30.04
N LYS A 25 16.75 -11.80 -29.01
CA LYS A 25 16.34 -11.93 -27.60
C LYS A 25 15.10 -11.09 -27.28
N GLU A 26 15.08 -9.81 -27.67
CA GLU A 26 13.93 -8.93 -27.44
C GLU A 26 12.67 -9.43 -28.18
N GLU A 27 12.83 -9.87 -29.43
CA GLU A 27 11.76 -10.48 -30.21
C GLU A 27 11.23 -11.76 -29.55
N ALA A 28 12.12 -12.62 -29.05
CA ALA A 28 11.74 -13.82 -28.31
C ALA A 28 11.00 -13.48 -27.00
N ILE A 29 11.47 -12.51 -26.22
CA ILE A 29 10.82 -12.07 -24.97
C ILE A 29 9.41 -11.55 -25.24
N GLU A 30 9.23 -10.69 -26.24
CA GLU A 30 7.91 -10.19 -26.61
C GLU A 30 7.02 -11.32 -27.17
N GLY A 31 7.59 -12.24 -27.94
CA GLY A 31 6.91 -13.44 -28.41
C GLY A 31 6.38 -14.30 -27.26
N ILE A 32 7.20 -14.55 -26.24
CA ILE A 32 6.80 -15.26 -25.01
C ILE A 32 5.66 -14.50 -24.31
N ARG A 33 5.78 -13.18 -24.15
CA ARG A 33 4.73 -12.35 -23.54
C ARG A 33 3.41 -12.50 -24.28
N ARG A 34 3.40 -12.40 -25.61
CA ARG A 34 2.20 -12.59 -26.43
C ARG A 34 1.58 -13.97 -26.25
N MET A 35 2.39 -15.03 -26.31
CA MET A 35 1.89 -16.39 -26.20
C MET A 35 1.31 -16.70 -24.81
N PHE A 36 1.95 -16.23 -23.73
CA PHE A 36 1.44 -16.46 -22.38
C PHE A 36 0.25 -15.56 -22.05
N VAL A 37 0.29 -14.27 -22.39
CA VAL A 37 -0.71 -13.30 -21.94
C VAL A 37 -1.82 -13.13 -22.97
N ASP A 38 -1.47 -12.80 -24.21
CA ASP A 38 -2.43 -12.42 -25.24
C ASP A 38 -3.12 -13.64 -25.87
N VAL A 39 -2.51 -14.83 -25.76
CA VAL A 39 -3.09 -16.10 -26.20
C VAL A 39 -3.58 -16.91 -25.01
N VAL A 40 -2.70 -17.51 -24.21
CA VAL A 40 -3.09 -18.48 -23.16
C VAL A 40 -3.98 -17.84 -22.09
N GLN A 41 -3.51 -16.77 -21.44
CA GLN A 41 -4.24 -16.12 -20.36
C GLN A 41 -5.53 -15.47 -20.86
N ARG A 42 -5.48 -14.79 -22.01
CA ARG A 42 -6.67 -14.24 -22.67
C ARG A 42 -7.71 -15.33 -22.94
N ASN A 43 -7.31 -16.47 -23.49
CA ASN A 43 -8.24 -17.56 -23.81
C ASN A 43 -8.93 -18.07 -22.55
N HIS A 44 -8.19 -18.30 -21.45
CA HIS A 44 -8.79 -18.67 -20.17
C HIS A 44 -9.81 -17.61 -19.70
N ILE A 45 -9.44 -16.32 -19.74
CA ILE A 45 -10.29 -15.23 -19.25
C ILE A 45 -11.55 -15.03 -20.13
N VAL A 46 -11.37 -14.96 -21.44
CA VAL A 46 -12.39 -14.51 -22.39
C VAL A 46 -13.18 -15.69 -22.94
N ASP A 47 -12.48 -16.68 -23.49
CA ASP A 47 -13.10 -17.76 -24.25
C ASP A 47 -13.65 -18.84 -23.30
N GLU A 48 -12.91 -19.16 -22.23
CA GLU A 48 -13.33 -20.09 -21.18
C GLU A 48 -14.10 -19.41 -20.03
N LYS A 49 -14.21 -18.06 -20.06
CA LYS A 49 -14.94 -17.25 -19.06
C LYS A 49 -14.46 -17.46 -17.62
N GLN A 50 -13.16 -17.64 -17.44
CA GLN A 50 -12.56 -17.83 -16.11
C GLN A 50 -12.84 -16.63 -15.21
N THR A 51 -13.49 -16.87 -14.06
CA THR A 51 -13.84 -15.85 -13.07
C THR A 51 -13.44 -16.30 -11.66
N PRO A 52 -12.58 -15.53 -10.94
CA PRO A 52 -11.86 -14.33 -11.41
C PRO A 52 -10.82 -14.66 -12.49
N ALA A 53 -10.29 -13.65 -13.18
CA ALA A 53 -9.15 -13.80 -14.07
C ALA A 53 -7.90 -14.24 -13.29
N LYS A 54 -7.29 -15.36 -13.69
CA LYS A 54 -6.11 -15.95 -13.01
C LYS A 54 -4.83 -15.78 -13.83
N ARG A 55 -3.73 -16.35 -13.32
CA ARG A 55 -2.39 -16.31 -13.92
C ARG A 55 -2.34 -17.13 -15.21
N ALA A 56 -1.35 -16.87 -16.06
CA ALA A 56 -1.12 -17.61 -17.30
C ALA A 56 -0.53 -19.02 -17.06
N ALA A 57 0.23 -19.17 -15.97
CA ALA A 57 0.89 -20.38 -15.51
C ALA A 57 0.86 -20.41 -13.98
N PHE A 58 1.12 -21.57 -13.38
CA PHE A 58 0.98 -21.77 -11.92
C PHE A 58 -0.40 -21.32 -11.39
N ILE A 59 -1.44 -21.73 -12.14
CA ILE A 59 -2.83 -21.28 -11.99
C ILE A 59 -3.41 -21.78 -10.67
N LYS A 60 -3.36 -23.09 -10.44
CA LYS A 60 -3.88 -23.72 -9.22
C LYS A 60 -3.14 -23.24 -7.99
N GLN A 61 -3.84 -22.56 -7.09
CA GLN A 61 -3.34 -22.18 -5.78
C GLN A 61 -3.62 -23.28 -4.75
N HIS A 62 -2.58 -23.74 -4.07
CA HIS A 62 -2.70 -24.70 -2.97
C HIS A 62 -3.00 -24.02 -1.64
N GLY A 63 -2.38 -22.87 -1.42
CA GLY A 63 -2.60 -22.06 -0.23
C GLY A 63 -1.71 -20.83 -0.21
N SER A 64 -2.15 -19.83 0.56
CA SER A 64 -1.34 -18.67 0.89
C SER A 64 -1.25 -18.49 2.39
N ALA A 65 -0.05 -18.22 2.87
CA ALA A 65 0.25 -18.18 4.29
C ALA A 65 1.03 -16.92 4.65
N TYR A 66 0.70 -16.34 5.79
CA TYR A 66 1.53 -15.33 6.44
C TYR A 66 2.76 -16.00 7.06
N GLY A 67 3.87 -15.29 7.13
CA GLY A 67 5.06 -15.75 7.84
C GLY A 67 6.05 -14.63 8.13
N THR A 68 7.21 -15.06 8.61
CA THR A 68 8.36 -14.19 8.88
C THR A 68 9.59 -14.78 8.22
N PHE A 69 10.29 -13.97 7.43
CA PHE A 69 11.58 -14.31 6.86
C PHE A 69 12.68 -13.77 7.78
N GLN A 70 13.37 -14.66 8.48
CA GLN A 70 14.36 -14.31 9.49
C GLN A 70 15.76 -14.67 8.99
N VAL A 71 16.62 -13.68 8.83
CA VAL A 71 18.04 -13.86 8.44
C VAL A 71 18.83 -14.36 9.65
N ASP A 72 19.70 -15.34 9.41
CA ASP A 72 20.51 -15.95 10.48
C ASP A 72 21.42 -14.91 11.16
N GLU A 73 21.48 -14.93 12.49
CA GLU A 73 22.27 -13.97 13.28
C GLU A 73 23.79 -14.14 13.11
N GLN A 74 24.22 -15.35 12.76
CA GLN A 74 25.63 -15.72 12.60
C GLN A 74 25.99 -15.91 11.12
N LEU A 75 25.52 -15.01 10.27
CA LEU A 75 25.74 -15.06 8.83
C LEU A 75 27.17 -14.60 8.49
N ALA A 76 27.93 -15.43 7.75
CA ALA A 76 29.28 -15.06 7.31
C ALA A 76 29.25 -13.87 6.33
N SER A 77 30.26 -13.01 6.38
CA SER A 77 30.30 -11.71 5.66
C SER A 77 30.03 -11.81 4.16
N GLN A 78 30.51 -12.85 3.50
CA GLN A 78 30.29 -13.09 2.07
C GLN A 78 28.81 -13.33 1.70
N TYR A 79 27.96 -13.66 2.67
CA TYR A 79 26.51 -13.84 2.48
C TYR A 79 25.69 -12.59 2.86
N GLN A 80 26.34 -11.54 3.39
CA GLN A 80 25.66 -10.35 3.90
C GLN A 80 25.33 -9.33 2.81
N VAL A 81 24.56 -9.74 1.80
CA VAL A 81 24.23 -8.93 0.62
C VAL A 81 22.76 -8.51 0.64
N GLY A 82 22.48 -7.24 0.34
CA GLY A 82 21.12 -6.73 0.21
C GLY A 82 20.30 -6.97 1.48
N ILE A 83 19.24 -7.77 1.38
CA ILE A 83 18.35 -8.10 2.51
C ILE A 83 18.96 -9.04 3.55
N PHE A 84 20.05 -9.73 3.23
CA PHE A 84 20.65 -10.75 4.08
C PHE A 84 21.54 -10.10 5.16
N GLN A 85 20.99 -9.20 5.97
CA GLN A 85 21.71 -8.59 7.09
C GLN A 85 21.51 -9.44 8.35
N PRO A 86 22.57 -9.76 9.13
CA PRO A 86 22.45 -10.60 10.31
C PRO A 86 21.34 -10.14 11.27
N GLY A 87 20.39 -11.04 11.59
CA GLY A 87 19.26 -10.76 12.47
C GLY A 87 18.13 -9.92 11.85
N ALA A 88 18.22 -9.55 10.57
CA ALA A 88 17.11 -8.89 9.87
C ALA A 88 15.89 -9.81 9.80
N SER A 89 14.71 -9.21 9.88
CA SER A 89 13.43 -9.92 9.88
C SER A 89 12.40 -9.16 9.05
N TYR A 90 11.71 -9.87 8.16
CA TYR A 90 10.72 -9.31 7.26
C TYR A 90 9.39 -10.05 7.41
N GLU A 91 8.29 -9.31 7.47
CA GLU A 91 6.97 -9.92 7.30
C GLU A 91 6.86 -10.48 5.89
N ALA A 92 6.27 -11.67 5.77
CA ALA A 92 6.18 -12.39 4.50
C ALA A 92 4.76 -12.88 4.23
N TRP A 93 4.40 -12.90 2.94
CA TRP A 93 3.27 -13.67 2.44
C TRP A 93 3.74 -14.60 1.34
N VAL A 94 3.40 -15.87 1.49
CA VAL A 94 3.75 -16.91 0.53
C VAL A 94 2.55 -17.42 -0.24
N ARG A 95 2.78 -17.89 -1.46
CA ARG A 95 1.80 -18.60 -2.29
C ARG A 95 2.43 -19.88 -2.82
N TYR A 96 1.81 -21.01 -2.47
CA TYR A 96 2.08 -22.31 -3.07
C TYR A 96 1.12 -22.57 -4.21
N SER A 97 1.63 -23.12 -5.31
CA SER A 97 0.84 -23.37 -6.51
C SER A 97 1.42 -24.46 -7.39
N SER A 98 0.60 -25.02 -8.27
CA SER A 98 1.02 -25.94 -9.33
C SER A 98 0.78 -25.35 -10.71
N ASP A 99 1.63 -25.72 -11.67
CA ASP A 99 1.47 -25.39 -13.09
C ASP A 99 0.42 -26.29 -13.76
N VAL A 100 -0.83 -26.17 -13.29
CA VAL A 100 -1.96 -26.97 -13.74
C VAL A 100 -3.25 -26.15 -13.61
N PRO A 101 -4.26 -26.35 -14.50
CA PRO A 101 -5.59 -25.77 -14.31
C PRO A 101 -6.25 -26.19 -12.98
N ASP A 102 -7.15 -25.35 -12.45
CA ASP A 102 -7.75 -25.59 -11.12
C ASP A 102 -8.58 -26.88 -11.04
N GLU A 103 -9.26 -27.23 -12.13
CA GLU A 103 -10.17 -28.37 -12.22
C GLU A 103 -9.45 -29.71 -12.41
N LYS A 104 -8.16 -29.69 -12.73
CA LYS A 104 -7.35 -30.89 -12.97
C LYS A 104 -6.68 -31.36 -11.68
N PRO A 105 -6.49 -32.67 -11.45
CA PRO A 105 -5.69 -33.17 -10.32
C PRO A 105 -4.28 -32.57 -10.29
N ASP A 106 -3.73 -32.40 -9.09
CA ASP A 106 -2.42 -31.78 -8.83
C ASP A 106 -1.27 -32.79 -8.61
N LYS A 107 -1.53 -34.08 -8.86
CA LYS A 107 -0.52 -35.16 -8.77
C LYS A 107 0.46 -35.09 -9.94
N ASN A 108 1.74 -35.28 -9.65
CA ASN A 108 2.83 -35.20 -10.63
C ASN A 108 2.85 -33.87 -11.41
N THR A 109 2.55 -32.77 -10.72
CA THR A 109 2.62 -31.42 -11.29
C THR A 109 3.84 -30.69 -10.79
N THR A 110 4.38 -29.78 -11.61
CA THR A 110 5.40 -28.84 -11.17
C THR A 110 4.81 -27.91 -10.12
N VAL A 111 5.46 -27.82 -8.96
CA VAL A 111 5.02 -26.95 -7.86
C VAL A 111 5.96 -25.77 -7.69
N GLY A 112 5.41 -24.65 -7.22
CA GLY A 112 6.15 -23.41 -7.03
C GLY A 112 5.77 -22.68 -5.75
N LEU A 113 6.70 -21.84 -5.30
CA LEU A 113 6.60 -20.98 -4.14
C LEU A 113 6.94 -19.55 -4.53
N GLY A 114 5.95 -18.66 -4.42
CA GLY A 114 6.18 -17.22 -4.42
C GLY A 114 6.30 -16.73 -2.98
N ILE A 115 7.38 -16.03 -2.64
CA ILE A 115 7.60 -15.37 -1.35
C ILE A 115 7.61 -13.88 -1.59
N LYS A 116 6.74 -13.13 -0.92
CA LYS A 116 6.75 -11.67 -0.91
C LYS A 116 7.14 -11.19 0.47
N LEU A 117 8.22 -10.44 0.56
CA LEU A 117 8.69 -9.77 1.76
C LEU A 117 8.17 -8.33 1.78
N PHE A 118 7.84 -7.82 2.96
CA PHE A 118 7.36 -6.46 3.18
C PHE A 118 8.35 -5.64 4.00
N GLY A 119 8.30 -4.32 3.84
CA GLY A 119 9.16 -3.39 4.58
C GLY A 119 10.62 -3.41 4.13
N VAL A 120 10.91 -3.87 2.91
CA VAL A 120 12.27 -3.91 2.36
C VAL A 120 12.62 -2.53 1.78
N PRO A 121 13.54 -1.77 2.38
CA PRO A 121 13.93 -0.45 1.88
C PRO A 121 14.73 -0.54 0.57
N GLY A 122 15.00 0.61 -0.05
CA GLY A 122 15.81 0.72 -1.27
C GLY A 122 15.01 0.58 -2.56
N GLU A 123 15.52 1.18 -3.63
CA GLU A 123 14.89 1.17 -4.95
C GLU A 123 14.87 -0.25 -5.55
N LYS A 124 13.76 -0.60 -6.21
CA LYS A 124 13.61 -1.92 -6.84
C LYS A 124 14.03 -1.89 -8.30
N MET A 125 14.53 -3.03 -8.78
CA MET A 125 14.97 -3.22 -10.17
C MET A 125 13.82 -3.46 -11.17
N LEU A 126 12.59 -3.10 -10.78
CA LEU A 126 11.38 -3.18 -11.57
C LEU A 126 10.82 -1.77 -11.71
N GLU A 127 10.77 -1.24 -12.95
CA GLU A 127 10.58 0.18 -13.22
C GLU A 127 9.26 0.73 -12.65
N GLU A 128 8.16 0.00 -12.80
CA GLU A 128 6.86 0.42 -12.28
C GLU A 128 6.73 0.34 -10.76
N ASP A 129 7.62 -0.41 -10.10
CA ASP A 129 7.61 -0.68 -8.66
C ASP A 129 8.90 -0.17 -7.99
N VAL A 130 9.61 0.78 -8.61
CA VAL A 130 10.92 1.27 -8.14
C VAL A 130 10.87 1.74 -6.69
N HIS A 131 9.75 2.31 -6.23
CA HIS A 131 9.56 2.77 -4.85
C HIS A 131 8.71 1.81 -3.99
N SER A 132 8.45 0.60 -4.47
CA SER A 132 7.76 -0.42 -3.69
C SER A 132 8.58 -0.80 -2.46
N SER A 133 7.91 -1.09 -1.35
CA SER A 133 8.55 -1.59 -0.12
C SER A 133 8.53 -3.11 -0.02
N THR A 134 8.28 -3.79 -1.14
CA THR A 134 8.22 -5.27 -1.19
C THR A 134 9.37 -5.84 -2.01
N LEU A 135 9.75 -7.08 -1.72
CA LEU A 135 10.73 -7.86 -2.47
C LEU A 135 10.20 -9.27 -2.70
N ASP A 136 10.45 -9.86 -3.86
CA ASP A 136 9.96 -11.21 -4.17
C ASP A 136 11.05 -12.24 -4.44
N PHE A 137 10.80 -13.46 -3.98
CA PHE A 137 11.46 -14.66 -4.47
C PHE A 137 10.43 -15.58 -5.13
N ILE A 138 10.84 -16.26 -6.20
CA ILE A 138 9.99 -17.24 -6.88
C ILE A 138 10.84 -18.46 -7.18
N LEU A 139 10.41 -19.59 -6.61
CA LEU A 139 11.09 -20.87 -6.70
C LEU A 139 10.14 -21.95 -7.23
N GLN A 140 10.70 -23.01 -7.81
CA GLN A 140 9.97 -24.18 -8.30
C GLN A 140 10.75 -25.47 -8.01
N ASN A 141 10.08 -26.62 -8.07
CA ASN A 141 10.68 -27.92 -7.72
C ASN A 141 11.59 -28.51 -8.82
N THR A 142 12.35 -27.65 -9.51
CA THR A 142 13.34 -28.06 -10.52
C THR A 142 14.64 -27.27 -10.32
N GLU A 143 15.79 -27.93 -10.37
CA GLU A 143 17.10 -27.29 -10.15
C GLU A 143 17.51 -26.37 -11.32
N VAL A 144 17.01 -26.69 -12.51
CA VAL A 144 17.25 -25.98 -13.77
C VAL A 144 15.92 -25.67 -14.46
N PHE A 145 15.96 -24.73 -15.39
CA PHE A 145 14.84 -24.49 -16.29
C PHE A 145 14.92 -25.42 -17.51
N PHE A 146 13.76 -25.84 -18.04
CA PHE A 146 13.73 -26.77 -19.17
C PHE A 146 14.21 -26.13 -20.48
N ALA A 147 14.08 -24.81 -20.64
CA ALA A 147 14.67 -24.04 -21.73
C ALA A 147 15.98 -23.38 -21.29
N ALA A 148 17.00 -23.35 -22.15
CA ALA A 148 18.28 -22.73 -21.82
C ALA A 148 18.21 -21.20 -21.77
N ASP A 149 17.43 -20.60 -22.67
CA ASP A 149 17.30 -19.16 -22.86
C ASP A 149 15.89 -18.77 -23.37
N ALA A 150 15.66 -17.47 -23.55
CA ALA A 150 14.39 -16.96 -24.06
C ALA A 150 14.08 -17.40 -25.50
N GLU A 151 15.08 -17.59 -26.35
CA GLU A 151 14.86 -18.02 -27.74
C GLU A 151 14.32 -19.46 -27.79
N GLU A 152 14.93 -20.36 -27.01
CA GLU A 152 14.45 -21.73 -26.90
C GLU A 152 13.08 -21.81 -26.22
N MET A 153 12.83 -20.99 -25.19
CA MET A 153 11.51 -20.91 -24.55
C MET A 153 10.43 -20.41 -25.54
N TYR A 154 10.78 -19.44 -26.38
CA TYR A 154 9.91 -18.95 -27.45
C TYR A 154 9.62 -20.05 -28.48
N ALA A 155 10.65 -20.76 -28.94
CA ALA A 155 10.50 -21.86 -29.90
C ALA A 155 9.66 -23.01 -29.33
N PHE A 156 9.93 -23.42 -28.08
CA PHE A 156 9.16 -24.44 -27.37
C PHE A 156 7.67 -24.06 -27.29
N LYS A 157 7.37 -22.83 -26.85
CA LYS A 157 5.98 -22.40 -26.69
C LYS A 157 5.27 -22.23 -28.03
N SER A 158 5.99 -21.79 -29.06
CA SER A 158 5.46 -21.71 -30.43
C SER A 158 5.09 -23.09 -30.97
N ALA A 159 5.97 -24.08 -30.81
CA ALA A 159 5.71 -25.46 -31.20
C ALA A 159 4.52 -26.06 -30.41
N ALA A 160 4.42 -25.78 -29.11
CA ALA A 160 3.30 -26.23 -28.29
C ALA A 160 1.95 -25.66 -28.77
N LEU A 161 1.89 -24.36 -29.10
CA LEU A 161 0.67 -23.73 -29.62
C LEU A 161 0.32 -24.16 -31.05
N ALA A 162 1.32 -24.54 -31.86
CA ALA A 162 1.13 -25.06 -33.21
C ALA A 162 0.74 -26.55 -33.24
N GLY A 163 0.78 -27.26 -32.11
CA GLY A 163 0.57 -28.71 -32.06
C GLY A 163 1.77 -29.53 -32.54
N GLU A 164 2.95 -28.92 -32.60
CA GLU A 164 4.20 -29.49 -33.12
C GLU A 164 5.18 -29.89 -32.01
N LEU A 165 4.73 -29.88 -30.74
CA LEU A 165 5.58 -30.18 -29.58
C LEU A 165 6.32 -31.53 -29.68
N PRO A 166 5.73 -32.64 -30.16
CA PRO A 166 6.49 -33.89 -30.32
C PRO A 166 7.70 -33.76 -31.25
N ALA A 167 7.55 -33.09 -32.39
CA ALA A 167 8.64 -32.87 -33.34
C ALA A 167 9.72 -31.93 -32.78
N PHE A 168 9.32 -30.91 -32.01
CA PHE A 168 10.26 -30.07 -31.27
C PHE A 168 11.11 -30.88 -30.29
N LEU A 169 10.47 -31.75 -29.49
CA LEU A 169 11.17 -32.56 -28.48
C LEU A 169 12.13 -33.60 -29.08
N GLU A 170 11.86 -34.10 -30.29
CA GLU A 170 12.79 -34.99 -31.01
C GLU A 170 14.14 -34.31 -31.33
N THR A 171 14.11 -33.00 -31.55
CA THR A 171 15.30 -32.18 -31.86
C THR A 171 15.91 -31.50 -30.64
N HIS A 172 15.23 -31.54 -29.49
CA HIS A 172 15.66 -30.93 -28.23
C HIS A 172 15.69 -31.97 -27.09
N PRO A 173 16.59 -32.97 -27.15
CA PRO A 173 16.58 -34.10 -26.23
C PRO A 173 16.85 -33.72 -24.76
N GLU A 174 17.60 -32.65 -24.50
CA GLU A 174 17.80 -32.14 -23.13
C GLU A 174 16.51 -31.57 -22.54
N THR A 175 15.79 -30.76 -23.31
CA THR A 175 14.46 -30.23 -22.94
C THR A 175 13.48 -31.37 -22.68
N ALA A 176 13.47 -32.37 -23.57
CA ALA A 176 12.63 -33.56 -23.40
C ALA A 176 12.97 -34.35 -22.12
N ALA A 177 14.26 -34.52 -21.82
CA ALA A 177 14.70 -35.22 -20.61
C ALA A 177 14.29 -34.48 -19.33
N ILE A 178 14.42 -33.14 -19.30
CA ILE A 178 14.02 -32.33 -18.14
C ILE A 178 12.50 -32.38 -17.95
N LEU A 179 11.72 -32.20 -19.01
CA LEU A 179 10.26 -32.26 -18.94
C LEU A 179 9.77 -33.64 -18.48
N LYS A 180 10.40 -34.72 -18.95
CA LYS A 180 10.11 -36.07 -18.48
C LYS A 180 10.42 -36.24 -16.99
N ALA A 181 11.57 -35.74 -16.52
CA ALA A 181 11.92 -35.80 -15.11
C ALA A 181 10.95 -34.99 -14.23
N MET A 182 10.41 -33.87 -14.76
CA MET A 182 9.37 -33.10 -14.09
C MET A 182 8.05 -33.89 -13.99
N GLU A 183 7.64 -34.56 -15.06
CA GLU A 183 6.40 -35.37 -15.12
C GLU A 183 6.47 -36.63 -14.24
N GLU A 184 7.65 -37.24 -14.10
CA GLU A 184 7.85 -38.44 -13.28
C GLU A 184 7.98 -38.13 -11.77
N ARG A 185 8.05 -36.86 -11.38
CA ARG A 185 8.25 -36.43 -10.00
C ARG A 185 6.93 -36.36 -9.23
N THR A 186 6.75 -37.27 -8.28
CA THR A 186 5.63 -37.22 -7.32
C THR A 186 5.99 -36.35 -6.13
N VAL A 187 5.19 -35.30 -5.90
CA VAL A 187 5.32 -34.40 -4.74
C VAL A 187 4.41 -34.90 -3.63
N GLU A 188 4.92 -35.23 -2.45
CA GLU A 188 4.07 -35.65 -1.34
C GLU A 188 3.41 -34.46 -0.63
N SER A 189 4.16 -33.37 -0.46
CA SER A 189 3.68 -32.13 0.14
C SER A 189 4.47 -30.94 -0.41
N VAL A 190 3.77 -29.84 -0.70
CA VAL A 190 4.41 -28.58 -1.09
C VAL A 190 5.23 -27.95 0.04
N LEU A 191 5.04 -28.38 1.29
CA LEU A 191 5.78 -27.86 2.45
C LEU A 191 7.10 -28.60 2.68
N THR A 192 7.26 -29.82 2.16
CA THR A 192 8.48 -30.63 2.30
C THR A 192 9.31 -30.70 1.03
N GLU A 193 8.70 -30.38 -0.11
CA GLU A 193 9.34 -30.38 -1.43
C GLU A 193 10.48 -29.34 -1.51
N PRO A 194 11.69 -29.73 -1.94
CA PRO A 194 12.76 -28.77 -2.19
C PRO A 194 12.48 -27.93 -3.46
N LEU A 195 12.84 -26.66 -3.40
CA LEU A 195 12.53 -25.65 -4.41
C LEU A 195 13.77 -24.81 -4.75
N TRP A 196 13.95 -24.44 -6.00
CA TRP A 196 15.09 -23.66 -6.48
C TRP A 196 14.65 -22.45 -7.31
N SER A 197 15.47 -21.41 -7.33
CA SER A 197 15.21 -20.22 -8.16
C SER A 197 15.34 -20.46 -9.66
N CYS A 198 15.98 -21.58 -10.05
CA CYS A 198 16.39 -22.02 -11.40
C CYS A 198 17.38 -21.08 -12.10
N VAL A 199 17.06 -19.79 -12.15
CA VAL A 199 17.91 -18.73 -12.72
C VAL A 199 18.90 -18.22 -11.68
N PRO A 200 20.09 -17.78 -12.12
CA PRO A 200 21.09 -17.15 -11.27
C PRO A 200 20.75 -15.69 -10.99
N TYR A 201 21.34 -15.15 -9.93
CA TYR A 201 21.22 -13.77 -9.48
C TYR A 201 22.62 -13.20 -9.27
N GLN A 202 22.80 -11.91 -9.54
CA GLN A 202 23.87 -11.14 -8.94
C GLN A 202 23.76 -11.24 -7.41
N PHE A 203 24.89 -11.18 -6.72
CA PHE A 203 24.93 -11.26 -5.27
C PHE A 203 26.04 -10.37 -4.72
N GLY A 204 25.83 -9.06 -4.81
CA GLY A 204 26.85 -8.05 -4.52
C GLY A 204 27.73 -7.79 -5.75
N GLU A 205 28.86 -7.12 -5.53
CA GLU A 205 29.79 -6.80 -6.61
C GLU A 205 30.58 -8.04 -7.03
N GLY A 206 30.50 -8.39 -8.32
CA GLY A 206 31.29 -9.47 -8.93
C GLY A 206 30.93 -10.91 -8.53
N ASN A 207 29.92 -11.09 -7.67
CA ASN A 207 29.50 -12.40 -7.16
C ASN A 207 28.10 -12.76 -7.65
N TYR A 208 27.83 -14.06 -7.70
CA TYR A 208 26.60 -14.63 -8.24
C TYR A 208 26.11 -15.79 -7.39
N CYS A 209 24.80 -15.99 -7.35
CA CYS A 209 24.22 -17.10 -6.62
C CYS A 209 22.99 -17.71 -7.31
N LYS A 210 22.59 -18.88 -6.83
CA LYS A 210 21.22 -19.41 -6.94
C LYS A 210 20.61 -19.53 -5.55
N PHE A 211 19.28 -19.49 -5.47
CA PHE A 211 18.56 -19.70 -4.21
C PHE A 211 17.91 -21.08 -4.16
N LYS A 212 17.86 -21.66 -2.97
CA LYS A 212 17.19 -22.92 -2.67
C LYS A 212 16.37 -22.78 -1.39
N VAL A 213 15.25 -23.49 -1.33
CA VAL A 213 14.43 -23.66 -0.13
C VAL A 213 14.24 -25.15 0.11
N ASP A 214 14.39 -25.58 1.37
CA ASP A 214 13.99 -26.92 1.82
C ASP A 214 13.29 -26.88 3.19
N SER A 215 12.76 -28.02 3.61
CA SER A 215 12.10 -28.13 4.90
C SER A 215 13.11 -28.24 6.05
N ALA A 216 12.94 -27.39 7.05
CA ALA A 216 13.67 -27.48 8.31
C ALA A 216 12.86 -28.27 9.35
N SER A 217 11.57 -27.92 9.49
CA SER A 217 10.66 -28.55 10.44
C SER A 217 9.24 -28.45 9.89
N VAL A 218 8.65 -29.60 9.57
CA VAL A 218 7.27 -29.75 9.11
C VAL A 218 6.70 -30.97 9.82
N ALA A 219 5.63 -30.80 10.58
CA ALA A 219 4.97 -31.92 11.25
C ALA A 219 4.25 -32.81 10.22
N ASP A 220 4.22 -34.11 10.48
CA ASP A 220 3.34 -35.04 9.77
C ASP A 220 1.87 -34.68 10.00
N PRO A 221 1.00 -34.88 8.99
CA PRO A 221 -0.40 -34.54 9.12
C PRO A 221 -1.06 -35.55 10.05
N MET A 222 -1.78 -35.07 11.07
CA MET A 222 -2.58 -35.97 11.93
C MET A 222 -3.58 -36.81 11.12
N ASN A 223 -4.16 -36.24 10.06
CA ASN A 223 -5.02 -36.96 9.13
C ASN A 223 -4.40 -36.91 7.72
N PRO A 224 -3.71 -37.97 7.27
CA PRO A 224 -3.14 -38.04 5.93
C PRO A 224 -4.21 -37.83 4.86
N VAL A 225 -3.85 -37.07 3.83
CA VAL A 225 -4.73 -36.78 2.69
C VAL A 225 -4.55 -37.86 1.63
N ASP A 226 -5.66 -38.30 1.03
CA ASP A 226 -5.65 -39.16 -0.15
C ASP A 226 -4.97 -38.45 -1.34
N GLN A 227 -3.84 -38.99 -1.81
CA GLN A 227 -3.05 -38.44 -2.91
C GLN A 227 -3.75 -38.52 -4.27
N ASP A 228 -4.82 -39.31 -4.40
CA ASP A 228 -5.63 -39.38 -5.62
C ASP A 228 -6.76 -38.33 -5.63
N ALA A 229 -6.93 -37.57 -4.54
CA ALA A 229 -7.85 -36.44 -4.52
C ALA A 229 -7.34 -35.30 -5.41
N ALA A 230 -8.26 -34.65 -6.15
CA ALA A 230 -7.90 -33.62 -7.15
C ALA A 230 -7.20 -32.34 -6.64
N ASN A 231 -7.09 -32.16 -5.31
CA ASN A 231 -6.43 -31.02 -4.68
C ASN A 231 -5.68 -31.48 -3.42
N TYR A 232 -4.99 -32.62 -3.49
CA TYR A 232 -4.40 -33.22 -2.30
C TYR A 232 -3.27 -32.36 -1.73
N LEU A 233 -2.51 -31.65 -2.58
CA LEU A 233 -1.42 -30.79 -2.11
C LEU A 233 -1.94 -29.60 -1.30
N GLY A 234 -3.01 -28.95 -1.77
CA GLY A 234 -3.66 -27.87 -1.03
C GLY A 234 -4.31 -28.35 0.27
N ARG A 235 -4.88 -29.56 0.28
CA ARG A 235 -5.46 -30.18 1.48
C ARG A 235 -4.38 -30.56 2.50
N ASP A 236 -3.26 -31.13 2.06
CA ASP A 236 -2.13 -31.49 2.93
C ASP A 236 -1.49 -30.23 3.55
N LEU A 237 -1.24 -29.19 2.74
CA LEU A 237 -0.74 -27.90 3.24
C LEU A 237 -1.64 -27.32 4.33
N LYS A 238 -2.97 -27.36 4.11
CA LYS A 238 -3.95 -26.89 5.09
C LYS A 238 -3.89 -27.71 6.37
N GLU A 239 -3.89 -29.04 6.26
CA GLU A 239 -3.87 -29.94 7.40
C GLU A 239 -2.65 -29.66 8.29
N ARG A 240 -1.45 -29.62 7.70
CA ARG A 240 -0.19 -29.37 8.43
C ARG A 240 -0.13 -27.99 9.07
N LEU A 241 -0.42 -26.92 8.32
CA LEU A 241 -0.38 -25.54 8.87
C LEU A 241 -1.45 -25.27 9.92
N SER A 242 -2.57 -26.01 9.90
CA SER A 242 -3.58 -25.91 10.94
C SER A 242 -3.14 -26.52 12.28
N GLN A 243 -2.17 -27.45 12.24
CA GLN A 243 -1.69 -28.21 13.40
C GLN A 243 -0.47 -27.58 14.06
N GLY A 244 0.39 -26.90 13.30
CA GLY A 244 1.61 -26.34 13.85
C GLY A 244 2.35 -25.38 12.93
N GLU A 245 3.44 -24.86 13.47
CA GLU A 245 4.39 -24.03 12.73
C GLU A 245 5.17 -24.87 11.71
N VAL A 246 5.42 -24.27 10.55
CA VAL A 246 6.32 -24.79 9.51
C VAL A 246 7.56 -23.89 9.42
N ARG A 247 8.74 -24.50 9.39
CA ARG A 247 10.01 -23.81 9.17
C ARG A 247 10.67 -24.34 7.92
N LEU A 248 11.08 -23.42 7.05
CA LEU A 248 11.80 -23.73 5.82
C LEU A 248 13.15 -23.02 5.86
N ASN A 249 14.22 -23.74 5.52
CA ASN A 249 15.53 -23.12 5.38
C ASN A 249 15.61 -22.44 4.01
N PHE A 250 16.20 -21.26 3.98
CA PHE A 250 16.50 -20.53 2.75
C PHE A 250 18.02 -20.47 2.57
N TYR A 251 18.49 -20.94 1.43
CA TYR A 251 19.90 -21.09 1.13
C TYR A 251 20.34 -20.18 -0.01
N VAL A 252 21.60 -19.76 0.08
CA VAL A 252 22.35 -19.16 -1.01
C VAL A 252 23.39 -20.16 -1.48
N GLN A 253 23.39 -20.43 -2.77
CA GLN A 253 24.36 -21.26 -3.46
C GLN A 253 25.30 -20.33 -4.23
N LEU A 254 26.44 -19.96 -3.66
CA LEU A 254 27.39 -19.05 -4.31
C LEU A 254 28.11 -19.74 -5.48
N ARG A 255 28.26 -18.99 -6.57
CA ARG A 255 29.05 -19.41 -7.73
C ARG A 255 30.52 -19.49 -7.35
N ASN A 256 31.18 -20.58 -7.72
CA ASN A 256 32.61 -20.76 -7.49
C ASN A 256 33.37 -21.33 -8.70
N ASN A 257 32.68 -21.78 -9.75
CA ASN A 257 33.31 -22.25 -10.99
C ASN A 257 32.62 -21.66 -12.23
N PRO A 258 33.18 -20.60 -12.83
CA PRO A 258 32.58 -19.96 -14.00
C PRO A 258 32.43 -20.85 -15.24
N GLU A 259 33.24 -21.90 -15.38
CA GLU A 259 33.26 -22.79 -16.54
C GLU A 259 32.08 -23.78 -16.55
N THR A 260 31.59 -24.19 -15.37
CA THR A 260 30.49 -25.14 -15.22
C THR A 260 29.18 -24.47 -14.82
N GLN A 261 29.26 -23.31 -14.17
CA GLN A 261 28.14 -22.59 -13.59
C GLN A 261 27.85 -21.33 -14.41
N SER A 262 27.08 -21.50 -15.49
CA SER A 262 26.68 -20.40 -16.36
C SER A 262 25.76 -19.44 -15.61
N ILE A 263 25.94 -18.14 -15.88
CA ILE A 263 25.01 -17.08 -15.46
C ILE A 263 24.02 -16.66 -16.56
N GLU A 264 24.21 -17.18 -17.77
CA GLU A 264 23.39 -16.87 -18.94
C GLU A 264 22.37 -17.96 -19.22
N SER A 265 22.80 -19.23 -19.17
CA SER A 265 21.93 -20.38 -19.43
C SER A 265 21.18 -20.81 -18.18
N ALA A 266 19.84 -20.76 -18.26
CA ALA A 266 18.96 -21.24 -17.19
C ALA A 266 18.96 -22.78 -17.06
N ARG A 267 19.54 -23.50 -18.02
CA ARG A 267 19.74 -24.95 -17.97
C ARG A 267 21.02 -25.38 -17.24
N SER A 268 21.92 -24.45 -16.93
CA SER A 268 23.17 -24.79 -16.22
C SER A 268 22.89 -25.24 -14.80
N LEU A 269 23.11 -26.54 -14.54
CA LEU A 269 23.04 -27.13 -13.20
C LEU A 269 24.27 -26.72 -12.40
N TRP A 270 24.05 -26.05 -11.27
CA TRP A 270 25.10 -25.79 -10.29
C TRP A 270 25.06 -26.92 -9.28
N LYS A 271 25.96 -27.89 -9.43
CA LYS A 271 25.94 -29.09 -8.58
C LYS A 271 26.21 -28.69 -7.13
N GLU A 272 25.42 -29.23 -6.20
CA GLU A 272 25.49 -28.86 -4.78
C GLU A 272 26.78 -29.33 -4.07
N ASP A 273 27.51 -30.27 -4.66
CA ASP A 273 28.85 -30.68 -4.18
C ASP A 273 29.95 -29.70 -4.59
N GLU A 274 29.75 -28.96 -5.68
CA GLU A 274 30.64 -27.90 -6.15
C GLU A 274 30.23 -26.56 -5.55
N ALA A 275 29.03 -26.07 -5.86
CA ALA A 275 28.47 -24.86 -5.28
C ALA A 275 27.61 -25.26 -4.07
N VAL A 276 28.19 -25.27 -2.87
CA VAL A 276 27.49 -25.75 -1.67
C VAL A 276 26.41 -24.76 -1.22
N PRO A 277 25.14 -25.18 -1.08
CA PRO A 277 24.09 -24.34 -0.51
C PRO A 277 24.38 -24.02 0.96
N VAL A 278 24.47 -22.74 1.31
CA VAL A 278 24.64 -22.28 2.70
C VAL A 278 23.36 -21.63 3.16
N LYS A 279 22.86 -22.07 4.32
CA LYS A 279 21.67 -21.50 4.94
C LYS A 279 21.97 -20.06 5.33
N VAL A 280 21.09 -19.15 4.93
CA VAL A 280 21.20 -17.71 5.24
C VAL A 280 20.00 -17.17 6.01
N ALA A 281 18.86 -17.86 5.93
CA ALA A 281 17.63 -17.44 6.58
C ALA A 281 16.71 -18.63 6.85
N THR A 282 15.70 -18.40 7.69
CA THR A 282 14.57 -19.30 7.93
C THR A 282 13.27 -18.58 7.60
N LEU A 283 12.45 -19.16 6.74
CA LEU A 283 11.06 -18.75 6.55
C LEU A 283 10.19 -19.50 7.55
N ILE A 284 9.57 -18.76 8.46
CA ILE A 284 8.74 -19.29 9.55
C ILE A 284 7.27 -19.00 9.21
N LEU A 285 6.48 -20.04 9.01
CA LEU A 285 5.04 -19.97 8.80
C LEU A 285 4.36 -20.42 10.10
N PRO A 286 3.81 -19.49 10.92
CA PRO A 286 3.14 -19.88 12.15
C PRO A 286 1.88 -20.70 11.85
N GLN A 287 1.42 -21.45 12.87
CA GLN A 287 0.16 -22.18 12.82
C GLN A 287 -0.98 -21.24 12.38
N GLN A 288 -1.68 -21.61 11.31
CA GLN A 288 -2.75 -20.79 10.75
C GLN A 288 -3.71 -21.58 9.88
N THR A 289 -4.89 -21.02 9.65
CA THR A 289 -5.86 -21.53 8.67
C THR A 289 -5.71 -20.78 7.36
N VAL A 290 -5.17 -21.43 6.33
CA VAL A 290 -4.97 -20.81 4.99
C VAL A 290 -6.29 -20.50 4.25
N GLU A 291 -7.40 -21.03 4.75
CA GLU A 291 -8.76 -20.74 4.30
C GLU A 291 -9.46 -19.64 5.11
N ALA A 292 -8.75 -18.96 6.03
CA ALA A 292 -9.32 -17.83 6.75
C ALA A 292 -9.89 -16.79 5.78
N ARG A 293 -10.95 -16.08 6.20
CA ARG A 293 -11.68 -15.14 5.35
C ARG A 293 -10.72 -14.21 4.58
N GLY A 294 -10.86 -14.21 3.25
CA GLY A 294 -10.08 -13.37 2.35
C GLY A 294 -8.60 -13.76 2.16
N GLN A 295 -8.09 -14.80 2.83
CA GLN A 295 -6.68 -15.19 2.76
C GLN A 295 -6.30 -15.74 1.39
N GLY A 296 -7.07 -16.71 0.87
CA GLY A 296 -6.85 -17.26 -0.47
C GLY A 296 -7.00 -16.19 -1.56
N ALA A 297 -7.98 -15.30 -1.44
CA ALA A 297 -8.19 -14.19 -2.37
C ALA A 297 -7.05 -13.16 -2.33
N TYR A 298 -6.49 -12.89 -1.15
CA TYR A 298 -5.31 -12.04 -0.99
C TYR A 298 -4.11 -12.65 -1.72
N GLY A 299 -3.82 -13.93 -1.49
CA GLY A 299 -2.78 -14.67 -2.21
C GLY A 299 -2.95 -14.66 -3.73
N GLU A 300 -4.20 -14.82 -4.20
CA GLU A 300 -4.49 -14.76 -5.63
C GLU A 300 -4.28 -13.35 -6.20
N THR A 301 -4.53 -12.31 -5.40
CA THR A 301 -4.32 -10.89 -5.76
C THR A 301 -2.85 -10.50 -5.82
N LEU A 302 -1.99 -11.07 -4.95
CA LEU A 302 -0.56 -10.75 -4.92
C LEU A 302 0.10 -11.00 -6.29
N SER A 303 0.95 -10.07 -6.70
CA SER A 303 1.82 -10.24 -7.87
C SER A 303 3.23 -10.58 -7.39
N TYR A 304 3.93 -11.45 -8.10
CA TYR A 304 5.30 -11.83 -7.82
C TYR A 304 6.14 -11.57 -9.06
N ASN A 305 7.25 -10.86 -8.94
CA ASN A 305 8.20 -10.62 -10.02
C ASN A 305 9.63 -10.64 -9.47
N ILE A 306 10.50 -11.50 -10.03
CA ILE A 306 11.89 -11.65 -9.56
C ILE A 306 12.74 -10.38 -9.71
N TRP A 307 12.29 -9.40 -10.50
CA TRP A 307 12.92 -8.08 -10.64
C TRP A 307 12.48 -7.09 -9.57
N ARG A 308 11.48 -7.44 -8.76
CA ARG A 308 11.15 -6.71 -7.53
C ARG A 308 12.16 -7.09 -6.45
N THR A 309 13.39 -6.65 -6.64
CA THR A 309 14.58 -6.98 -5.86
C THR A 309 15.50 -5.76 -5.77
N LEU A 310 16.57 -5.85 -4.98
CA LEU A 310 17.57 -4.79 -4.82
C LEU A 310 18.63 -4.85 -5.94
N PRO A 311 19.34 -3.74 -6.23
CA PRO A 311 20.40 -3.69 -7.24
C PRO A 311 21.52 -4.72 -7.05
N GLU A 312 21.80 -5.13 -5.81
CA GLU A 312 22.82 -6.12 -5.50
C GLU A 312 22.36 -7.56 -5.78
N MET A 313 21.08 -7.77 -6.08
CA MET A 313 20.43 -9.07 -6.23
C MET A 313 19.64 -9.18 -7.55
N ILE A 314 20.16 -8.60 -8.63
CA ILE A 314 19.53 -8.62 -9.95
C ILE A 314 19.49 -10.04 -10.51
N PRO A 315 18.34 -10.57 -10.96
CA PRO A 315 18.28 -11.86 -11.64
C PRO A 315 18.93 -11.78 -13.04
N LEU A 316 19.55 -12.87 -13.49
CA LEU A 316 20.41 -12.90 -14.68
C LEU A 316 19.93 -13.90 -15.74
N GLY A 317 20.38 -13.67 -16.97
CA GLY A 317 20.05 -14.46 -18.15
C GLY A 317 18.73 -14.06 -18.82
N SER A 318 18.58 -14.40 -20.10
CA SER A 318 17.42 -13.99 -20.90
C SER A 318 16.09 -14.55 -20.42
N ILE A 319 16.07 -15.71 -19.73
CA ILE A 319 14.86 -16.21 -19.04
C ILE A 319 14.44 -15.27 -17.91
N ALA A 320 15.38 -14.72 -17.14
CA ALA A 320 15.04 -13.76 -16.10
C ALA A 320 14.45 -12.48 -16.70
N GLU A 321 15.05 -11.98 -17.79
CA GLU A 321 14.53 -10.83 -18.54
C GLU A 321 13.11 -11.10 -19.08
N ALA A 322 12.86 -12.29 -19.65
CA ALA A 322 11.53 -12.71 -20.09
C ALA A 322 10.52 -12.69 -18.93
N ARG A 323 10.89 -13.24 -17.77
CA ARG A 323 10.04 -13.25 -16.57
C ARG A 323 9.70 -11.83 -16.10
N LYS A 324 10.60 -10.85 -16.23
CA LYS A 324 10.31 -9.43 -15.94
C LYS A 324 9.05 -8.96 -16.67
N VAL A 325 9.07 -9.13 -17.99
CA VAL A 325 8.07 -8.59 -18.92
C VAL A 325 6.78 -9.38 -18.85
N VAL A 326 6.86 -10.71 -18.88
CA VAL A 326 5.70 -11.61 -18.89
C VAL A 326 4.94 -11.52 -17.58
N TYR A 327 5.63 -11.50 -16.43
CA TYR A 327 4.96 -11.51 -15.12
C TYR A 327 4.28 -10.17 -14.86
N ARG A 328 4.94 -9.05 -15.23
CA ARG A 328 4.32 -7.72 -15.23
C ARG A 328 3.04 -7.70 -16.06
N SER A 329 3.12 -8.12 -17.33
CA SER A 329 1.99 -8.12 -18.25
C SER A 329 0.84 -8.97 -17.71
N SER A 330 1.13 -10.18 -17.22
CA SER A 330 0.12 -11.08 -16.66
C SER A 330 -0.52 -10.55 -15.37
N ALA A 331 0.25 -9.89 -14.50
CA ALA A 331 -0.27 -9.25 -13.30
C ALA A 331 -1.19 -8.06 -13.63
N GLN A 332 -0.81 -7.24 -14.61
CA GLN A 332 -1.61 -6.11 -15.07
C GLN A 332 -2.96 -6.57 -15.64
N THR A 333 -2.96 -7.57 -16.53
CA THR A 333 -4.20 -8.16 -17.08
C THR A 333 -5.15 -8.64 -15.99
N ARG A 334 -4.64 -9.32 -14.95
CA ARG A 334 -5.48 -9.77 -13.83
C ARG A 334 -6.04 -8.60 -13.03
N ARG A 335 -5.20 -7.60 -12.71
CA ARG A 335 -5.62 -6.43 -11.94
C ARG A 335 -6.74 -5.69 -12.64
N ASP A 336 -6.55 -5.39 -13.92
CA ASP A 336 -7.52 -4.65 -14.72
C ASP A 336 -8.83 -5.43 -14.87
N THR A 337 -8.74 -6.73 -15.17
CA THR A 337 -9.92 -7.57 -15.40
C THR A 337 -10.71 -7.83 -14.12
N ASN A 338 -10.02 -7.98 -12.98
CA ASN A 338 -10.66 -8.24 -11.69
C ASN A 338 -11.06 -6.96 -10.93
N GLY A 339 -10.77 -5.77 -11.46
CA GLY A 339 -11.02 -4.50 -10.77
C GLY A 339 -10.18 -4.33 -9.50
N GLN A 340 -8.94 -4.82 -9.50
CA GLN A 340 -8.01 -4.70 -8.37
C GLN A 340 -7.17 -3.42 -8.49
N SER A 341 -6.64 -2.94 -7.38
CA SER A 341 -5.75 -1.78 -7.36
C SER A 341 -4.51 -2.00 -8.22
N THR A 342 -4.13 -0.97 -8.98
CA THR A 342 -2.84 -0.89 -9.65
C THR A 342 -1.75 -0.65 -8.60
N GLY A 343 -0.65 -1.41 -8.69
CA GLY A 343 0.49 -1.30 -7.78
C GLY A 343 0.58 -2.38 -6.69
N GLU A 344 1.69 -2.35 -5.96
CA GLU A 344 2.02 -3.31 -4.90
C GLU A 344 1.49 -2.90 -3.52
N PRO A 345 1.10 -3.87 -2.67
CA PRO A 345 0.69 -3.59 -1.31
C PRO A 345 1.88 -3.07 -0.48
N VAL A 346 1.70 -1.93 0.18
CA VAL A 346 2.71 -1.34 1.08
C VAL A 346 2.71 -2.02 2.46
N ARG A 347 1.57 -2.54 2.88
CA ARG A 347 1.40 -3.26 4.15
C ARG A 347 0.90 -4.68 3.89
N PRO A 348 1.42 -5.68 4.61
CA PRO A 348 0.88 -7.03 4.52
C PRO A 348 -0.55 -7.05 5.06
N ARG A 349 -1.37 -7.95 4.52
CA ARG A 349 -2.61 -8.35 5.20
C ARG A 349 -2.23 -8.87 6.60
N PRO A 350 -2.94 -8.47 7.68
CA PRO A 350 -2.72 -9.08 8.99
C PRO A 350 -2.86 -10.61 8.94
N ALA A 351 -2.11 -11.32 9.79
CA ALA A 351 -2.16 -12.79 9.84
C ALA A 351 -3.58 -13.29 10.14
N LYS A 352 -4.22 -12.70 11.15
CA LYS A 352 -5.61 -12.98 11.50
C LYS A 352 -6.57 -12.41 10.46
N ALA A 353 -7.67 -13.12 10.21
CA ALA A 353 -8.75 -12.56 9.42
C ALA A 353 -9.20 -11.22 10.03
N PRO A 354 -9.40 -10.17 9.21
CA PRO A 354 -9.92 -8.92 9.71
C PRO A 354 -11.31 -9.18 10.31
N GLU A 355 -11.45 -8.94 11.60
CA GLU A 355 -12.76 -8.79 12.20
C GLU A 355 -13.22 -7.37 11.84
N PRO A 356 -14.36 -7.20 11.16
CA PRO A 356 -14.91 -5.86 11.03
C PRO A 356 -15.04 -5.32 12.46
N PRO A 357 -14.72 -4.05 12.72
CA PRO A 357 -15.17 -3.40 13.94
C PRO A 357 -16.70 -3.32 13.83
N TYR A 358 -17.39 -4.42 14.10
CA TYR A 358 -18.81 -4.42 14.35
C TYR A 358 -18.98 -3.92 15.77
N GLN A 359 -18.74 -2.63 15.93
CA GLN A 359 -19.51 -1.86 16.89
C GLN A 359 -20.72 -1.42 16.07
N PRO A 360 -21.94 -1.93 16.33
CA PRO A 360 -23.12 -1.24 15.84
C PRO A 360 -22.96 0.17 16.37
N THR A 361 -22.62 1.10 15.50
CA THR A 361 -22.63 2.49 15.84
C THR A 361 -24.04 2.72 16.37
N PHE A 362 -24.15 3.31 17.55
CA PHE A 362 -25.28 4.21 17.79
C PHE A 362 -25.11 5.40 16.86
N GLU A 363 -25.02 5.15 15.55
CA GLU A 363 -25.15 6.13 14.50
C GLU A 363 -26.56 6.67 14.71
N ARG A 364 -26.63 7.76 15.46
CA ARG A 364 -27.74 8.70 15.40
C ARG A 364 -27.45 9.46 14.11
N PRO A 365 -28.17 9.20 13.00
CA PRO A 365 -27.90 9.86 11.72
C PRO A 365 -28.18 11.38 11.75
N TRP A 366 -28.46 11.97 12.91
CA TRP A 366 -28.77 13.37 13.13
C TRP A 366 -28.27 13.84 14.51
N SER A 367 -27.65 15.03 14.55
CA SER A 367 -27.17 15.65 15.80
C SER A 367 -28.36 16.08 16.68
N PRO A 368 -28.34 15.85 18.01
CA PRO A 368 -29.44 16.22 18.92
C PRO A 368 -29.58 17.73 19.15
N ASP A 369 -28.55 18.52 18.86
CA ASP A 369 -28.49 19.95 19.18
C ASP A 369 -28.76 20.82 17.94
N LYS A 370 -30.00 20.77 17.42
CA LYS A 370 -30.43 21.70 16.37
C LYS A 370 -30.47 23.15 16.82
N ASP A 371 -30.59 23.38 18.12
CA ASP A 371 -30.94 24.69 18.67
C ASP A 371 -29.79 25.28 19.50
N HIS A 372 -28.62 24.62 19.58
CA HIS A 372 -27.46 25.08 20.34
C HIS A 372 -26.25 25.27 19.42
N PHE A 373 -25.75 26.49 19.31
CA PHE A 373 -24.67 26.87 18.40
C PHE A 373 -23.60 27.67 19.12
N ILE A 374 -22.33 27.46 18.74
CA ILE A 374 -21.20 28.29 19.19
C ILE A 374 -20.60 28.96 17.96
N GLU A 375 -20.53 30.29 17.94
CA GLU A 375 -19.91 31.03 16.83
C GLU A 375 -18.39 30.87 16.84
N ASP A 376 -17.82 30.49 15.70
CA ASP A 376 -16.40 30.21 15.54
C ASP A 376 -15.74 31.28 14.68
N PHE A 377 -15.32 32.37 15.35
CA PHE A 377 -14.65 33.49 14.68
C PHE A 377 -13.35 33.09 13.96
N ALA A 378 -12.76 31.92 14.26
CA ALA A 378 -11.55 31.45 13.58
C ALA A 378 -11.78 31.09 12.10
N ARG A 379 -13.03 30.83 11.71
CA ARG A 379 -13.40 30.55 10.30
C ARG A 379 -13.36 31.77 9.41
N PHE A 380 -13.34 32.96 9.99
CA PHE A 380 -13.39 34.22 9.25
C PHE A 380 -11.99 34.84 9.13
N PRO A 381 -11.64 35.41 7.96
CA PRO A 381 -10.38 36.11 7.78
C PRO A 381 -10.34 37.37 8.64
N GLU A 382 -9.15 37.79 9.06
CA GLU A 382 -8.99 39.04 9.81
C GLU A 382 -9.55 40.22 9.00
N THR A 383 -10.53 40.92 9.56
CA THR A 383 -11.29 41.94 8.84
C THR A 383 -11.59 43.13 9.74
N THR A 384 -11.34 44.35 9.24
CA THR A 384 -11.74 45.60 9.90
C THR A 384 -13.15 45.99 9.49
N ILE A 385 -13.99 46.35 10.47
CA ILE A 385 -15.38 46.78 10.31
C ILE A 385 -15.42 48.31 10.45
N ARG A 386 -15.67 49.03 9.36
CA ARG A 386 -15.71 50.50 9.37
C ARG A 386 -17.04 51.03 9.91
N PRO A 387 -17.12 52.30 10.33
CA PRO A 387 -18.37 52.90 10.77
C PRO A 387 -19.46 52.81 9.70
N GLY A 388 -20.65 52.35 10.09
CA GLY A 388 -21.77 52.12 9.17
C GLY A 388 -21.68 50.82 8.37
N GLU A 389 -20.58 50.05 8.47
CA GLU A 389 -20.50 48.71 7.91
C GLU A 389 -21.11 47.67 8.85
N VAL A 390 -21.62 46.60 8.24
CA VAL A 390 -22.14 45.41 8.93
C VAL A 390 -21.37 44.20 8.43
N TYR A 391 -20.81 43.42 9.36
CA TYR A 391 -20.15 42.16 9.05
C TYR A 391 -21.09 40.99 9.38
N ASP A 392 -21.30 40.06 8.44
CA ASP A 392 -22.23 38.93 8.60
C ASP A 392 -21.45 37.61 8.71
N THR A 393 -21.67 36.89 9.81
CA THR A 393 -21.06 35.58 10.11
C THR A 393 -21.97 34.40 9.76
N SER A 394 -23.07 34.64 9.04
CA SER A 394 -24.19 33.73 8.76
C SER A 394 -25.16 33.48 9.92
N ARG A 395 -24.72 33.59 11.18
CA ARG A 395 -25.58 33.45 12.38
C ARG A 395 -25.80 34.75 13.13
N LEU A 396 -24.82 35.65 13.13
CA LEU A 396 -24.98 36.99 13.66
C LEU A 396 -24.33 38.04 12.76
N LYS A 397 -24.82 39.27 12.88
CA LYS A 397 -24.31 40.45 12.20
C LYS A 397 -23.70 41.40 13.22
N ILE A 398 -22.54 41.97 12.91
CA ILE A 398 -21.84 42.92 13.77
C ILE A 398 -21.91 44.28 13.12
N SER A 399 -22.55 45.24 13.76
CA SER A 399 -22.68 46.61 13.29
C SER A 399 -21.87 47.57 14.15
N ASN A 400 -21.01 48.36 13.50
CA ASN A 400 -20.38 49.51 14.12
C ASN A 400 -21.32 50.72 14.00
N THR A 401 -21.98 51.06 15.10
CA THR A 401 -23.07 52.04 15.12
C THR A 401 -22.60 53.48 15.38
N MET A 402 -21.31 53.73 15.71
CA MET A 402 -20.84 55.06 16.13
C MET A 402 -19.33 55.32 15.86
N TYR A 403 -18.99 56.58 15.51
CA TYR A 403 -17.65 57.23 15.44
C TYR A 403 -16.59 56.67 14.47
N SER A 404 -16.03 57.55 13.64
CA SER A 404 -15.05 57.21 12.58
C SER A 404 -13.62 56.93 13.02
N SER A 405 -13.29 57.21 14.27
CA SER A 405 -11.96 57.10 14.87
C SER A 405 -11.70 55.76 15.58
N LEU A 406 -12.69 54.86 15.64
CA LEU A 406 -12.61 53.57 16.34
C LEU A 406 -12.30 52.43 15.38
N THR A 407 -11.41 51.52 15.77
CA THR A 407 -11.10 50.32 14.98
C THR A 407 -11.81 49.10 15.56
N TYR A 408 -12.83 48.64 14.85
CA TYR A 408 -13.49 47.36 15.10
C TYR A 408 -12.95 46.32 14.13
N ARG A 409 -12.66 45.11 14.58
CA ARG A 409 -12.19 44.04 13.71
C ARG A 409 -12.50 42.65 14.27
N ILE A 410 -12.58 41.65 13.40
CA ILE A 410 -12.42 40.25 13.80
C ILE A 410 -10.96 39.89 13.55
N GLY A 411 -10.28 39.30 14.53
CA GLY A 411 -8.90 38.86 14.34
C GLY A 411 -8.28 38.27 15.61
N LYS A 412 -7.00 37.93 15.54
CA LYS A 412 -6.31 37.19 16.60
C LYS A 412 -6.32 37.93 17.93
N SER A 413 -6.97 37.32 18.94
CA SER A 413 -7.05 37.83 20.31
C SER A 413 -5.66 38.09 20.89
N THR A 414 -5.60 39.11 21.74
CA THR A 414 -4.41 39.57 22.45
C THR A 414 -4.49 39.34 23.96
N SER A 415 -5.53 38.64 24.46
CA SER A 415 -5.78 38.34 25.88
C SER A 415 -5.90 36.82 26.19
N ILE A 416 -6.76 36.44 27.15
CA ILE A 416 -6.88 35.08 27.74
C ILE A 416 -7.37 34.03 26.71
N THR A 417 -8.08 34.46 25.68
CA THR A 417 -8.70 33.60 24.68
C THR A 417 -7.72 33.16 23.60
N ARG A 418 -7.83 31.91 23.12
CA ARG A 418 -6.98 31.36 22.05
C ARG A 418 -7.73 31.42 20.72
N GLY A 419 -7.29 32.27 19.78
CA GLY A 419 -7.84 32.31 18.43
C GLY A 419 -8.31 33.69 18.00
N ASN A 420 -9.18 33.75 17.00
CA ASN A 420 -9.79 35.00 16.56
C ASN A 420 -10.96 35.38 17.47
N ALA A 421 -11.12 36.67 17.74
CA ALA A 421 -12.22 37.25 18.50
C ALA A 421 -12.67 38.56 17.85
N PHE A 422 -13.86 39.04 18.21
CA PHE A 422 -14.22 40.43 17.92
C PHE A 422 -13.41 41.35 18.82
N GLN A 423 -12.77 42.36 18.22
CA GLN A 423 -11.92 43.32 18.89
C GLN A 423 -12.37 44.74 18.60
N LEU A 424 -12.45 45.56 19.64
CA LEU A 424 -12.54 47.01 19.55
C LEU A 424 -11.29 47.62 20.16
N LYS A 425 -10.57 48.42 19.38
CA LYS A 425 -9.47 49.28 19.85
C LYS A 425 -9.91 50.73 19.79
N ASN A 426 -9.84 51.41 20.93
CA ASN A 426 -10.25 52.79 21.10
C ASN A 426 -9.09 53.60 21.70
N GLU A 427 -8.19 54.02 20.81
CA GLU A 427 -6.96 54.74 21.16
C GLU A 427 -7.21 56.17 21.66
N TYR A 428 -8.38 56.71 21.36
CA TYR A 428 -8.76 58.10 21.67
C TYR A 428 -9.74 58.20 22.85
N GLU A 429 -10.03 57.09 23.52
CA GLU A 429 -10.87 57.01 24.74
C GLU A 429 -12.27 57.63 24.58
N GLN A 430 -12.80 57.61 23.36
CA GLN A 430 -14.11 58.16 23.07
C GLN A 430 -15.23 57.23 23.56
N VAL A 431 -16.46 57.73 23.56
CA VAL A 431 -17.64 56.90 23.80
C VAL A 431 -17.75 55.89 22.66
N VAL A 432 -18.04 54.64 23.00
CA VAL A 432 -18.05 53.50 22.08
C VAL A 432 -19.44 52.86 22.06
N GLY A 433 -19.84 52.40 20.88
CA GLY A 433 -21.14 51.78 20.63
C GLY A 433 -21.05 50.72 19.53
N CYS A 434 -21.53 49.52 19.80
CA CYS A 434 -21.58 48.41 18.86
C CYS A 434 -22.80 47.54 19.11
N GLU A 435 -23.34 46.94 18.05
CA GLU A 435 -24.48 46.04 18.12
C GLU A 435 -24.20 44.72 17.40
N PHE A 436 -24.46 43.61 18.08
CA PHE A 436 -24.52 42.26 17.51
C PHE A 436 -25.98 41.89 17.28
N ILE A 437 -26.36 41.54 16.06
CA ILE A 437 -27.74 41.23 15.68
C ILE A 437 -27.80 39.74 15.32
N PHE A 438 -28.61 38.98 16.02
CA PHE A 438 -28.76 37.54 15.81
C PHE A 438 -29.78 37.27 14.71
N ASN A 439 -29.40 36.41 13.75
CA ASN A 439 -30.25 36.10 12.61
C ASN A 439 -31.52 35.35 13.04
N GLN A 440 -31.40 34.44 14.04
CA GLN A 440 -32.53 33.76 14.69
C GLN A 440 -32.81 34.33 16.10
N PRO A 441 -34.07 34.29 16.57
CA PRO A 441 -34.40 34.65 17.95
C PRO A 441 -33.78 33.64 18.93
N LEU A 442 -33.14 34.14 19.99
CA LEU A 442 -32.49 33.29 20.98
C LEU A 442 -33.29 33.25 22.29
N LYS A 443 -33.38 32.08 22.91
CA LYS A 443 -33.87 31.93 24.30
C LYS A 443 -32.75 32.02 25.33
N GLN A 444 -31.50 31.87 24.91
CA GLN A 444 -30.33 32.12 25.75
C GLN A 444 -29.14 32.55 24.90
N LEU A 445 -28.33 33.46 25.45
CA LEU A 445 -27.05 33.86 24.87
C LEU A 445 -25.98 33.81 25.96
N ALA A 446 -24.88 33.12 25.72
CA ALA A 446 -23.67 33.23 26.51
C ALA A 446 -22.50 33.73 25.66
N LEU A 447 -21.57 34.46 26.27
CA LEU A 447 -20.35 34.97 25.62
C LEU A 447 -19.27 35.25 26.66
N ASN A 448 -18.02 35.25 26.23
CA ASN A 448 -16.89 35.69 27.03
C ASN A 448 -16.51 37.13 26.66
N ILE A 449 -16.30 37.97 27.68
CA ILE A 449 -15.87 39.36 27.52
C ILE A 449 -14.58 39.61 28.29
N SER A 450 -13.65 40.31 27.66
CA SER A 450 -12.41 40.79 28.25
C SER A 450 -12.19 42.24 27.81
N ALA A 451 -11.93 43.16 28.74
CA ALA A 451 -11.67 44.55 28.38
C ALA A 451 -10.53 45.15 29.20
N LYS A 452 -9.87 46.16 28.63
CA LYS A 452 -8.94 47.05 29.33
C LYS A 452 -9.58 48.42 29.48
N LEU A 453 -9.95 48.74 30.72
CA LEU A 453 -10.61 49.99 31.08
C LEU A 453 -9.61 51.01 31.63
N GLN A 454 -9.80 52.27 31.26
CA GLN A 454 -9.14 53.42 31.89
C GLN A 454 -10.14 54.15 32.79
N GLY A 455 -9.95 54.02 34.11
CA GLY A 455 -10.86 54.54 35.14
C GLY A 455 -11.97 53.56 35.55
N GLU A 456 -12.89 54.01 36.41
CA GLU A 456 -13.94 53.18 37.01
C GLU A 456 -15.29 53.22 36.26
N LYS A 457 -15.32 53.75 35.03
CA LYS A 457 -16.58 53.85 34.27
C LYS A 457 -16.96 52.49 33.69
N PRO A 458 -18.19 51.99 33.91
CA PRO A 458 -18.59 50.68 33.43
C PRO A 458 -18.85 50.66 31.93
N ILE A 459 -18.61 49.49 31.33
CA ILE A 459 -19.23 49.08 30.08
C ILE A 459 -20.64 48.57 30.41
N THR A 460 -21.65 49.06 29.69
CA THR A 460 -23.00 48.52 29.71
C THR A 460 -23.22 47.54 28.56
N LEU A 461 -23.66 46.33 28.88
CA LEU A 461 -24.16 45.34 27.93
C LEU A 461 -25.66 45.13 28.15
N SER A 462 -26.45 45.19 27.08
CA SER A 462 -27.90 44.94 27.14
C SER A 462 -28.35 44.11 25.96
N VAL A 463 -29.25 43.16 26.21
CA VAL A 463 -29.91 42.37 25.17
C VAL A 463 -31.30 42.92 24.87
N HIS A 464 -31.69 42.88 23.60
CA HIS A 464 -32.93 43.48 23.10
C HIS A 464 -33.70 42.52 22.19
N ASP A 465 -35.01 42.71 22.12
CA ASP A 465 -35.89 42.02 21.17
C ASP A 465 -35.91 42.71 19.80
N GLN A 466 -36.77 42.21 18.89
CA GLN A 466 -36.90 42.72 17.54
C GLN A 466 -37.42 44.18 17.47
N SER A 467 -38.07 44.65 18.53
CA SER A 467 -38.56 46.03 18.67
C SER A 467 -37.53 46.97 19.32
N SER A 468 -36.30 46.48 19.58
CA SER A 468 -35.27 47.15 20.38
C SER A 468 -35.62 47.37 21.86
N THR A 469 -36.64 46.68 22.38
CA THR A 469 -36.97 46.70 23.81
C THR A 469 -36.01 45.79 24.57
N MET A 470 -35.48 46.25 25.69
CA MET A 470 -34.53 45.49 26.49
C MET A 470 -35.21 44.27 27.13
N THR A 471 -34.62 43.09 26.99
CA THR A 471 -35.25 41.81 27.38
C THR A 471 -34.75 41.21 28.70
N SER A 472 -33.71 41.82 29.29
CA SER A 472 -33.19 41.47 30.61
C SER A 472 -32.57 42.71 31.26
N ALA A 473 -32.26 42.67 32.56
CA ALA A 473 -31.48 43.74 33.19
C ALA A 473 -30.11 43.91 32.50
N PRO A 474 -29.62 45.15 32.29
CA PRO A 474 -28.34 45.39 31.66
C PRO A 474 -27.21 44.96 32.59
N PHE A 475 -26.16 44.40 32.02
CA PHE A 475 -24.95 44.03 32.75
C PHE A 475 -23.94 45.18 32.73
N GLN A 476 -23.41 45.52 33.91
CA GLN A 476 -22.35 46.53 34.07
C GLN A 476 -21.02 45.83 34.31
N TYR A 477 -20.06 46.07 33.44
CA TYR A 477 -18.72 45.47 33.49
C TYR A 477 -17.67 46.54 33.81
N VAL A 478 -16.97 46.37 34.95
CA VAL A 478 -15.95 47.30 35.49
C VAL A 478 -14.60 46.61 35.77
N SER A 479 -14.38 45.40 35.25
CA SER A 479 -13.19 44.61 35.52
C SER A 479 -12.18 44.67 34.37
N ASN A 480 -10.92 44.36 34.64
CA ASN A 480 -9.90 44.08 33.61
C ASN A 480 -9.68 42.57 33.38
N GLU A 481 -10.51 41.72 34.00
CA GLU A 481 -10.43 40.26 33.93
C GLU A 481 -11.52 39.66 33.03
N SER A 482 -11.16 38.62 32.26
CA SER A 482 -12.14 37.92 31.41
C SER A 482 -13.28 37.33 32.24
N LYS A 483 -14.51 37.46 31.74
CA LYS A 483 -15.72 36.94 32.39
C LYS A 483 -16.70 36.36 31.37
N GLU A 484 -17.27 35.21 31.71
CA GLU A 484 -18.42 34.65 31.01
C GLU A 484 -19.70 35.36 31.45
N LEU A 485 -20.49 35.80 30.47
CA LEU A 485 -21.80 36.41 30.67
C LEU A 485 -22.87 35.53 30.05
N VAL A 486 -23.97 35.34 30.78
CA VAL A 486 -25.15 34.60 30.31
C VAL A 486 -26.37 35.50 30.41
N PHE A 487 -27.06 35.67 29.29
CA PHE A 487 -28.30 36.42 29.16
C PHE A 487 -29.45 35.45 28.87
N VAL A 488 -30.48 35.52 29.71
CA VAL A 488 -31.75 34.82 29.53
C VAL A 488 -32.84 35.89 29.52
N PRO A 489 -33.65 35.99 28.45
CA PRO A 489 -34.69 37.02 28.36
C PRO A 489 -35.84 36.72 29.32
N ASP A 490 -36.58 37.77 29.67
CA ASP A 490 -37.81 37.66 30.46
C ASP A 490 -38.83 36.74 29.76
N LYS A 491 -39.69 36.10 30.56
CA LYS A 491 -40.61 35.04 30.08
C LYS A 491 -41.46 35.52 28.89
N GLY A 492 -41.35 34.81 27.76
CA GLY A 492 -42.10 35.10 26.53
C GLY A 492 -41.42 36.08 25.58
N GLN A 493 -40.20 36.52 25.88
CA GLN A 493 -39.37 37.33 25.00
C GLN A 493 -38.23 36.51 24.38
N ALA A 494 -37.60 37.07 23.35
CA ALA A 494 -36.47 36.47 22.66
C ALA A 494 -35.37 37.52 22.45
N ILE A 495 -34.11 37.10 22.55
CA ILE A 495 -32.97 37.96 22.25
C ILE A 495 -32.80 38.04 20.74
N ARG A 496 -32.70 39.27 20.21
CA ARG A 496 -32.46 39.58 18.79
C ARG A 496 -31.22 40.44 18.59
N SER A 497 -30.81 41.21 19.58
CA SER A 497 -29.51 41.85 19.55
C SER A 497 -28.88 42.00 20.92
N LEU A 498 -27.55 42.12 20.93
CA LEU A 498 -26.73 42.51 22.06
C LEU A 498 -26.09 43.85 21.73
N LYS A 499 -26.32 44.85 22.57
CA LYS A 499 -25.76 46.19 22.45
C LYS A 499 -24.71 46.43 23.52
N PHE A 500 -23.64 47.08 23.11
CA PHE A 500 -22.55 47.52 23.95
C PHE A 500 -22.50 49.06 23.93
N PHE A 501 -22.37 49.66 25.11
CA PHE A 501 -22.16 51.10 25.28
C PHE A 501 -21.21 51.38 26.44
N GLY A 502 -20.20 52.23 26.24
CA GLY A 502 -19.26 52.58 27.30
C GLY A 502 -18.37 53.77 26.97
N SER A 503 -17.60 54.23 27.95
CA SER A 503 -16.57 55.27 27.80
C SER A 503 -15.32 54.87 28.56
N GLY A 504 -14.13 55.25 28.08
CA GLY A 504 -12.86 54.87 28.72
C GLY A 504 -12.42 53.42 28.47
N VAL A 505 -12.97 52.76 27.44
CA VAL A 505 -12.53 51.43 27.00
C VAL A 505 -11.33 51.63 26.08
N SER A 506 -10.17 51.02 26.37
CA SER A 506 -9.00 51.08 25.48
C SER A 506 -8.92 49.87 24.53
N LEU A 507 -9.31 48.71 25.03
CA LEU A 507 -9.43 47.45 24.28
C LEU A 507 -10.64 46.67 24.81
N LEU A 508 -11.41 46.07 23.92
CA LEU A 508 -12.46 45.11 24.23
C LEU A 508 -12.31 43.91 23.30
N GLU A 509 -12.37 42.71 23.86
CA GLU A 509 -12.40 41.44 23.14
C GLU A 509 -13.64 40.64 23.57
N ILE A 510 -14.37 40.10 22.60
CA ILE A 510 -15.55 39.25 22.83
C ILE A 510 -15.47 38.02 21.93
N ASP A 511 -15.69 36.85 22.51
CA ASP A 511 -15.75 35.57 21.80
C ASP A 511 -16.72 34.57 22.45
N ASP A 512 -16.72 33.33 21.93
CA ASP A 512 -17.50 32.21 22.45
C ASP A 512 -19.01 32.47 22.55
N PHE A 513 -19.59 33.04 21.49
CA PHE A 513 -21.04 33.28 21.42
C PHE A 513 -21.77 31.93 21.34
N THR A 514 -22.21 31.46 22.50
CA THR A 514 -23.04 30.28 22.65
C THR A 514 -24.51 30.70 22.60
N MET A 515 -25.17 30.36 21.51
CA MET A 515 -26.52 30.77 21.15
C MET A 515 -27.47 29.58 21.27
N GLU A 516 -28.51 29.72 22.07
CA GLU A 516 -29.62 28.78 22.10
C GLU A 516 -30.81 29.37 21.34
N GLU A 517 -31.03 28.89 20.12
CA GLU A 517 -32.12 29.31 19.22
C GLU A 517 -33.49 28.85 19.78
N GLN A 518 -34.55 29.59 19.46
CA GLN A 518 -35.92 29.28 19.88
C GLN A 518 -36.60 28.20 19.03
#